data_AF-A0A0K9YTA8-F1
#
_entry.id   AF-A0A0K9YTA8-F1
#
_cell.length_a   1.000
_cell.length_b   1.000
_cell.length_c   1.000
_cell.angle_alpha   90.00
_cell.angle_beta   90.00
_cell.angle_gamma   90.00
#
_symmetry.space_group_name_H-M   'P 1'
#
loop_
_entity.id
_entity.type
_entity.pdbx_description
1 polymer ?
#
loop_
_entity_poly.entity_id
_entity_poly.type
_entity_poly.pdbx_seq_one_letter_code
_entity_poly.pdbx_strand_id
1 'polypeptide(L)'
;MKTNIFIPEKIKVGFQERSGTYTGKLAYVIYYDQKGTLRKEKSWQSWRDQKIQDQDFENTPTSGFVLNKKAGGYSTGWNHRQTYVRVYDPRDFEFEISIPNLLYILENTNSIKGKGLEGEFVYGWDGTDLILIPTSSPDYTEISKFNKVLHENKHVKSKDLVLGGTYKTKDNDEWIYMGRFDYHTTKYNSPEKKGESGYYTDVNKGKHYFFAKDSKDYQGKPYLQLLKLKSLGDKFIEVVSSEPVDNYAAMFESLEHMTDYSPYDKTKDEYIEYTLESFINKINSSNYWDRIVYLNKNEDETAKIKVNNKDNILYSVIVQERVTDRWFSRGYSYQDKTIFEGTLEEIHSEYKPMYRNKYLVNGKLYQKGE
;
A
#
# COMPACT_ATOMS: atom_id res chain seq x y z
N MET A 1 -17.90 2.06 10.75
CA MET A 1 -16.51 2.15 11.29
C MET A 1 -15.63 1.15 10.53
N LYS A 2 -14.30 1.10 10.69
CA LYS A 2 -13.53 -0.04 10.13
C LYS A 2 -13.74 -1.28 11.00
N THR A 3 -13.83 -2.46 10.40
CA THR A 3 -14.06 -3.73 11.10
C THR A 3 -12.79 -4.28 11.79
N ASN A 4 -11.60 -3.81 11.41
CA ASN A 4 -10.31 -4.26 11.94
C ASN A 4 -9.87 -3.53 13.23
N ILE A 5 -10.81 -2.88 13.92
CA ILE A 5 -10.54 -2.25 15.22
C ILE A 5 -10.10 -3.32 16.22
N PHE A 6 -9.04 -3.04 16.98
CA PHE A 6 -8.59 -3.92 18.05
C PHE A 6 -9.26 -3.56 19.38
N ILE A 7 -9.94 -4.51 20.01
CA ILE A 7 -10.54 -4.42 21.34
C ILE A 7 -9.66 -5.24 22.28
N PRO A 8 -8.81 -4.61 23.12
CA PRO A 8 -7.99 -5.35 24.07
C PRO A 8 -8.85 -5.95 25.18
N GLU A 9 -8.40 -7.03 25.79
CA GLU A 9 -9.03 -7.58 27.01
C GLU A 9 -8.71 -6.72 28.24
N LYS A 10 -7.52 -6.11 28.27
CA LYS A 10 -7.02 -5.31 29.39
C LYS A 10 -6.48 -3.96 28.95
N ILE A 11 -6.80 -2.93 29.72
CA ILE A 11 -6.26 -1.59 29.57
C ILE A 11 -5.39 -1.23 30.77
N LYS A 12 -4.40 -0.38 30.51
CA LYS A 12 -3.54 0.21 31.52
C LYS A 12 -3.63 1.73 31.45
N VAL A 13 -3.79 2.36 32.60
CA VAL A 13 -4.14 3.77 32.71
C VAL A 13 -3.11 4.48 33.55
N GLY A 14 -2.50 5.51 32.96
CA GLY A 14 -1.52 6.38 33.62
C GLY A 14 -2.07 7.78 33.71
N PHE A 15 -1.65 8.54 34.72
CA PHE A 15 -2.29 9.80 35.07
C PHE A 15 -1.34 10.98 35.03
N GLN A 16 -1.88 12.17 34.76
CA GLN A 16 -1.29 13.46 35.09
C GLN A 16 -2.29 14.28 35.91
N GLU A 17 -1.79 15.16 36.78
CA GLU A 17 -2.65 16.14 37.44
C GLU A 17 -3.22 17.15 36.44
N ARG A 18 -4.52 17.39 36.55
CA ARG A 18 -5.23 18.31 35.68
C ARG A 18 -6.41 18.92 36.43
N SER A 19 -6.22 20.09 37.02
CA SER A 19 -7.25 20.82 37.79
C SER A 19 -8.59 21.02 37.06
N GLY A 20 -8.56 21.05 35.73
CA GLY A 20 -9.76 21.14 34.92
C GLY A 20 -10.52 19.81 34.74
N THR A 21 -10.30 18.80 35.56
CA THR A 21 -11.01 17.52 35.49
C THR A 21 -11.89 17.32 36.72
N TYR A 22 -12.92 16.48 36.66
CA TYR A 22 -13.74 16.16 37.82
C TYR A 22 -12.93 15.49 38.94
N THR A 23 -11.97 14.65 38.55
CA THR A 23 -11.14 13.85 39.46
C THR A 23 -9.80 14.51 39.81
N GLY A 24 -9.50 15.67 39.21
CA GLY A 24 -8.17 16.28 39.26
C GLY A 24 -7.10 15.52 38.44
N LYS A 25 -7.46 14.46 37.70
CA LYS A 25 -6.54 13.61 36.92
C LYS A 25 -6.98 13.45 35.46
N LEU A 26 -6.03 13.60 34.54
CA LEU A 26 -6.19 13.22 33.13
C LEU A 26 -5.49 11.90 32.90
N ALA A 27 -6.17 10.97 32.23
CA ALA A 27 -5.68 9.66 31.91
C ALA A 27 -5.09 9.59 30.49
N TYR A 28 -3.99 8.86 30.37
CA TYR A 28 -3.52 8.27 29.13
C TYR A 28 -3.74 6.76 29.22
N VAL A 29 -4.71 6.27 28.46
CA VAL A 29 -5.08 4.86 28.38
C VAL A 29 -4.27 4.19 27.27
N ILE A 30 -3.64 3.07 27.61
CA ILE A 30 -2.95 2.15 26.70
C ILE A 30 -3.46 0.72 26.95
N TYR A 31 -2.94 -0.25 26.20
CA TYR A 31 -3.49 -1.60 26.20
C TYR A 31 -2.44 -2.68 26.09
N TYR A 32 -2.82 -3.87 26.53
CA TYR A 32 -2.10 -5.12 26.28
C TYR A 32 -2.57 -5.72 24.96
N ASP A 33 -1.62 -6.09 24.10
CA ASP A 33 -1.96 -6.82 22.89
C ASP A 33 -2.25 -8.31 23.18
N GLN A 34 -2.63 -9.06 22.14
CA GLN A 34 -2.93 -10.50 22.25
C GLN A 34 -1.74 -11.37 22.70
N LYS A 35 -0.51 -10.83 22.74
CA LYS A 35 0.70 -11.49 23.24
C LYS A 35 1.03 -11.06 24.68
N GLY A 36 0.18 -10.25 25.32
CA GLY A 36 0.42 -9.65 26.63
C GLY A 36 1.46 -8.53 26.61
N THR A 37 1.85 -8.03 25.44
CA THR A 37 2.82 -6.93 25.33
C THR A 37 2.11 -5.59 25.44
N LEU A 38 2.60 -4.73 26.33
CA LEU A 38 2.06 -3.40 26.54
C LEU A 38 2.42 -2.46 25.37
N ARG A 39 1.41 -1.96 24.66
CA ARG A 39 1.60 -1.09 23.49
C ARG A 39 1.73 0.37 23.92
N LYS A 40 2.60 1.13 23.22
CA LYS A 40 2.94 2.54 23.52
C LYS A 40 3.58 2.78 24.90
N GLU A 41 4.09 1.75 25.56
CA GLU A 41 4.64 1.83 26.93
C GLU A 41 5.64 2.99 27.11
N LYS A 42 6.65 3.12 26.24
CA LYS A 42 7.68 4.17 26.39
C LYS A 42 7.08 5.58 26.38
N SER A 43 6.17 5.86 25.44
CA SER A 43 5.50 7.16 25.33
C SER A 43 4.59 7.40 26.53
N TRP A 44 3.91 6.36 27.01
CA TRP A 44 3.05 6.42 28.18
C TRP A 44 3.84 6.66 29.48
N GLN A 45 4.94 5.95 29.68
CA GLN A 45 5.85 6.12 30.83
C GLN A 45 6.47 7.52 30.86
N SER A 46 6.79 8.09 29.69
CA SER A 46 7.30 9.46 29.57
C SER A 46 6.21 10.51 29.83
N TRP A 47 4.95 10.19 29.59
CA TRP A 47 3.84 11.13 29.72
C TRP A 47 3.27 11.15 31.13
N ARG A 48 3.05 9.99 31.76
CA ARG A 48 2.42 9.93 33.09
C ARG A 48 3.30 10.54 34.17
N ASP A 49 2.68 11.07 35.22
CA ASP A 49 3.38 11.38 36.46
C ASP A 49 3.67 10.09 37.22
N GLN A 50 4.96 9.77 37.39
CA GLN A 50 5.41 8.56 38.07
C GLN A 50 5.09 8.54 39.57
N LYS A 51 4.71 9.68 40.16
CA LYS A 51 4.26 9.77 41.55
C LYS A 51 2.80 9.33 41.73
N ILE A 52 2.03 9.31 40.65
CA ILE A 52 0.64 8.83 40.67
C ILE A 52 0.63 7.38 40.24
N GLN A 53 0.10 6.50 41.10
CA GLN A 53 -0.01 5.09 40.80
C GLN A 53 -0.87 4.85 39.55
N ASP A 54 -0.34 4.11 38.60
CA ASP A 54 -1.08 3.61 37.44
C ASP A 54 -2.04 2.48 37.82
N GLN A 55 -3.07 2.28 37.00
CA GLN A 55 -4.12 1.31 37.26
C GLN A 55 -4.33 0.41 36.04
N ASP A 56 -4.61 -0.87 36.31
CA ASP A 56 -4.96 -1.85 35.29
C ASP A 56 -6.45 -2.21 35.44
N PHE A 57 -7.15 -2.28 34.32
CA PHE A 57 -8.57 -2.62 34.32
C PHE A 57 -8.89 -3.62 33.20
N GLU A 58 -9.89 -4.45 33.45
CA GLU A 58 -10.51 -5.28 32.41
C GLU A 58 -11.36 -4.38 31.48
N ASN A 59 -11.28 -4.64 30.18
CA ASN A 59 -12.02 -3.88 29.17
C ASN A 59 -13.36 -4.53 28.83
N THR A 60 -14.16 -4.76 29.87
CA THR A 60 -15.52 -5.29 29.72
C THR A 60 -16.53 -4.18 29.44
N PRO A 61 -17.68 -4.48 28.82
CA PRO A 61 -18.79 -3.55 28.69
C PRO A 61 -19.05 -2.81 30.00
N THR A 62 -19.01 -1.48 29.94
CA THR A 62 -19.10 -0.62 31.12
C THR A 62 -20.06 0.53 30.83
N SER A 63 -20.98 0.80 31.75
CA SER A 63 -21.93 1.91 31.68
C SER A 63 -21.53 3.06 32.61
N GLY A 64 -22.00 4.28 32.34
CA GLY A 64 -21.82 5.43 33.24
C GLY A 64 -20.80 6.47 32.77
N PHE A 65 -20.42 6.43 31.48
CA PHE A 65 -19.57 7.45 30.89
C PHE A 65 -20.29 8.80 30.80
N VAL A 66 -19.57 9.90 31.04
CA VAL A 66 -20.14 11.25 31.01
C VAL A 66 -19.27 12.19 30.19
N LEU A 67 -19.84 12.91 29.24
CA LEU A 67 -19.11 13.95 28.50
C LEU A 67 -18.87 15.15 29.42
N ASN A 68 -17.62 15.58 29.58
CA ASN A 68 -17.29 16.73 30.42
C ASN A 68 -17.24 18.02 29.59
N LYS A 69 -16.15 18.22 28.86
CA LYS A 69 -15.88 19.48 28.14
C LYS A 69 -14.96 19.29 26.95
N LYS A 70 -14.91 20.31 26.09
CA LYS A 70 -13.91 20.41 25.02
C LYS A 70 -12.50 20.53 25.59
N ALA A 71 -11.55 19.91 24.90
CA ALA A 71 -10.11 20.02 25.14
C ALA A 71 -9.39 20.30 23.81
N GLY A 72 -8.19 20.86 23.87
CA GLY A 72 -7.47 21.26 22.64
C GLY A 72 -8.12 22.45 21.92
N GLY A 73 -7.88 22.58 20.61
CA GLY A 73 -8.51 23.60 19.76
C GLY A 73 -8.07 25.06 19.99
N TYR A 74 -7.03 25.31 20.80
CA TYR A 74 -6.47 26.66 20.99
C TYR A 74 -5.34 26.90 19.98
N SER A 75 -5.31 28.09 19.38
CA SER A 75 -4.16 28.57 18.61
C SER A 75 -4.09 30.09 18.59
N THR A 76 -2.90 30.61 18.84
CA THR A 76 -2.45 31.91 18.33
C THR A 76 -1.53 31.62 17.13
N GLY A 77 -2.10 31.36 15.94
CA GLY A 77 -1.33 31.08 14.70
C GLY A 77 -1.92 30.02 13.75
N TRP A 78 -1.19 29.71 12.66
CA TRP A 78 -1.59 28.78 11.59
C TRP A 78 -1.59 27.29 11.97
N ASN A 79 -1.03 26.92 13.14
CA ASN A 79 -1.03 25.54 13.64
C ASN A 79 -2.13 25.33 14.68
N HIS A 80 -3.31 24.90 14.22
CA HIS A 80 -4.42 24.57 15.10
C HIS A 80 -4.17 23.22 15.80
N ARG A 81 -4.18 23.22 17.14
CA ARG A 81 -4.18 21.98 17.91
C ARG A 81 -5.49 21.22 17.64
N GLN A 82 -5.40 19.90 17.45
CA GLN A 82 -6.58 19.04 17.34
C GLN A 82 -7.52 19.25 18.54
N THR A 83 -8.83 19.23 18.26
CA THR A 83 -9.87 19.36 19.28
C THR A 83 -10.31 17.98 19.72
N TYR A 84 -10.44 17.80 21.03
CA TYR A 84 -10.89 16.57 21.66
C TYR A 84 -12.07 16.85 22.59
N VAL A 85 -12.75 15.79 22.98
CA VAL A 85 -13.79 15.84 24.02
C VAL A 85 -13.34 14.99 25.18
N ARG A 86 -13.35 15.59 26.36
CA ARG A 86 -13.03 14.88 27.59
C ARG A 86 -14.25 14.10 28.06
N VAL A 87 -14.02 12.84 28.38
CA VAL A 87 -15.03 11.90 28.86
C VAL A 87 -14.58 11.39 30.22
N TYR A 88 -15.51 11.42 31.17
CA TYR A 88 -15.36 10.76 32.46
C TYR A 88 -15.70 9.28 32.31
N ASP A 89 -14.78 8.44 32.78
CA ASP A 89 -14.97 7.00 32.97
C ASP A 89 -15.44 6.75 34.41
N PRO A 90 -16.47 5.90 34.62
CA PRO A 90 -16.97 5.53 35.96
C PRO A 90 -15.92 4.87 36.88
N ARG A 91 -14.76 4.46 36.36
CA ARG A 91 -13.58 3.97 37.10
C ARG A 91 -12.72 5.11 37.67
N ASP A 92 -13.30 6.29 37.81
CA ASP A 92 -12.75 7.48 38.45
C ASP A 92 -11.55 8.11 37.73
N PHE A 93 -11.65 8.25 36.41
CA PHE A 93 -10.70 9.04 35.63
C PHE A 93 -11.33 9.71 34.43
N GLU A 94 -10.62 10.66 33.82
CA GLU A 94 -11.06 11.28 32.57
C GLU A 94 -10.06 11.08 31.45
N PHE A 95 -10.53 10.82 30.24
CA PHE A 95 -9.71 10.64 29.04
C PHE A 95 -10.26 11.47 27.89
N GLU A 96 -9.52 11.54 26.78
CA GLU A 96 -9.87 12.37 25.63
C GLU A 96 -10.17 11.50 24.41
N ILE A 97 -11.33 11.74 23.78
CA ILE A 97 -11.71 11.13 22.49
C ILE A 97 -11.75 12.18 21.40
N SER A 98 -11.58 11.75 20.14
CA SER A 98 -11.67 12.63 18.98
C SER A 98 -13.12 13.08 18.71
N ILE A 99 -13.28 14.19 18.00
CA ILE A 99 -14.61 14.66 17.56
C ILE A 99 -15.32 13.62 16.68
N PRO A 100 -14.65 12.96 15.70
CA PRO A 100 -15.26 11.87 14.95
C PRO A 100 -15.78 10.73 15.83
N ASN A 101 -15.04 10.35 16.88
CA ASN A 101 -15.51 9.31 17.80
C ASN A 101 -16.73 9.76 18.60
N LEU A 102 -16.79 11.03 19.04
CA LEU A 102 -17.99 11.55 19.69
C LEU A 102 -19.21 11.49 18.76
N LEU A 103 -19.07 11.92 17.51
CA LEU A 103 -20.19 11.89 16.54
C LEU A 103 -20.69 10.45 16.34
N TYR A 104 -19.78 9.49 16.22
CA TYR A 104 -20.12 8.07 16.13
C TYR A 104 -20.87 7.56 17.38
N ILE A 105 -20.47 7.96 18.58
CA ILE A 105 -21.16 7.60 19.83
C ILE A 105 -22.58 8.15 19.82
N LEU A 106 -22.75 9.42 19.48
CA LEU A 106 -24.06 10.09 19.48
C LEU A 106 -25.00 9.58 18.38
N GLU A 107 -24.46 8.98 17.32
CA GLU A 107 -25.24 8.30 16.28
C GLU A 107 -25.81 6.95 16.77
N ASN A 108 -25.13 6.29 17.71
CA ASN A 108 -25.46 4.92 18.15
C ASN A 108 -26.00 4.83 19.58
N THR A 109 -26.00 5.93 20.33
CA THR A 109 -26.43 6.01 21.73
C THR A 109 -27.08 7.35 22.03
N ASN A 110 -27.85 7.42 23.11
CA ASN A 110 -28.42 8.67 23.60
C ASN A 110 -27.45 9.37 24.56
N SER A 111 -27.45 10.70 24.53
CA SER A 111 -26.93 11.50 25.64
C SER A 111 -28.08 12.07 26.47
N ILE A 112 -28.10 11.75 27.75
CA ILE A 112 -29.12 12.22 28.69
C ILE A 112 -28.79 13.60 29.24
N LYS A 113 -29.79 14.24 29.83
CA LYS A 113 -29.62 15.49 30.57
C LYS A 113 -28.52 15.32 31.63
N GLY A 114 -27.54 16.21 31.62
CA GLY A 114 -26.32 16.06 32.43
C GLY A 114 -25.14 15.45 31.67
N LYS A 115 -25.27 15.21 30.35
CA LYS A 115 -24.22 14.74 29.44
C LYS A 115 -23.77 13.28 29.67
N GLY A 116 -24.55 12.50 30.41
CA GLY A 116 -24.33 11.06 30.53
C GLY A 116 -24.56 10.37 29.17
N LEU A 117 -23.77 9.34 28.89
CA LEU A 117 -23.94 8.48 27.73
C LEU A 117 -24.69 7.22 28.16
N GLU A 118 -25.81 6.92 27.51
CA GLU A 118 -26.58 5.69 27.78
C GLU A 118 -25.95 4.47 27.10
N GLY A 119 -26.05 3.32 27.78
CA GLY A 119 -25.55 2.05 27.30
C GLY A 119 -24.18 1.68 27.87
N GLU A 120 -23.62 0.61 27.33
CA GLU A 120 -22.32 0.08 27.73
C GLU A 120 -21.30 0.32 26.62
N PHE A 121 -20.06 0.60 27.02
CA PHE A 121 -18.97 0.91 26.12
C PHE A 121 -17.75 0.06 26.43
N VAL A 122 -16.90 -0.10 25.40
CA VAL A 122 -15.57 -0.69 25.51
C VAL A 122 -14.54 0.21 24.83
N TYR A 123 -13.28 0.09 25.26
CA TYR A 123 -12.16 0.71 24.58
C TYR A 123 -11.74 -0.09 23.36
N GLY A 124 -11.39 0.59 22.27
CA GLY A 124 -10.77 0.00 21.09
C GLY A 124 -9.71 0.90 20.48
N TRP A 125 -8.98 0.36 19.50
CA TRP A 125 -7.93 1.07 18.78
C TRP A 125 -8.09 0.90 17.27
N ASP A 126 -8.21 2.02 16.54
CA ASP A 126 -7.99 2.08 15.09
C ASP A 126 -6.52 2.47 14.85
N GLY A 127 -5.68 1.47 14.59
CA GLY A 127 -4.24 1.64 14.52
C GLY A 127 -3.65 2.16 15.84
N THR A 128 -3.28 3.44 15.88
CA THR A 128 -2.72 4.06 17.07
C THR A 128 -3.74 4.80 17.92
N ASP A 129 -4.93 5.05 17.39
CA ASP A 129 -5.86 6.02 17.97
C ASP A 129 -6.89 5.31 18.85
N LEU A 130 -7.02 5.79 20.08
CA LEU A 130 -8.01 5.30 21.03
C LEU A 130 -9.40 5.73 20.58
N ILE A 131 -10.33 4.77 20.65
CA ILE A 131 -11.76 4.98 20.41
C ILE A 131 -12.58 4.34 21.53
N LEU A 132 -13.66 5.00 21.91
CA LEU A 132 -14.69 4.46 22.78
C LEU A 132 -15.85 3.95 21.92
N ILE A 133 -16.22 2.68 22.06
CA ILE A 133 -17.16 2.00 21.18
C ILE A 133 -18.40 1.63 21.99
N PRO A 134 -19.60 2.09 21.59
CA PRO A 134 -20.84 1.61 22.19
C PRO A 134 -21.12 0.18 21.75
N THR A 135 -21.43 -0.68 22.72
CA THR A 135 -21.78 -2.09 22.48
C THR A 135 -23.11 -2.27 21.73
N SER A 136 -23.96 -1.23 21.73
CA SER A 136 -25.20 -1.19 20.96
C SER A 136 -25.00 -0.93 19.47
N SER A 137 -23.79 -0.55 19.02
CA SER A 137 -23.57 -0.25 17.61
C SER A 137 -23.62 -1.53 16.76
N PRO A 138 -24.13 -1.45 15.51
CA PRO A 138 -24.13 -2.60 14.61
C PRO A 138 -22.69 -3.09 14.34
N ASP A 139 -21.74 -2.16 14.22
CA ASP A 139 -20.33 -2.45 13.99
C ASP A 139 -19.70 -3.27 15.13
N TYR A 140 -20.13 -3.07 16.38
CA TYR A 140 -19.57 -3.78 17.55
C TYR A 140 -19.70 -5.30 17.41
N THR A 141 -20.77 -5.80 16.80
CA THR A 141 -20.96 -7.25 16.62
C THR A 141 -19.88 -7.85 15.72
N GLU A 142 -19.57 -7.19 14.61
CA GLU A 142 -18.54 -7.65 13.65
C GLU A 142 -17.13 -7.50 14.24
N ILE A 143 -16.85 -6.35 14.86
CA ILE A 143 -15.57 -6.09 15.52
C ILE A 143 -15.32 -7.10 16.64
N SER A 144 -16.35 -7.44 17.42
CA SER A 144 -16.22 -8.42 18.52
C SER A 144 -15.94 -9.82 18.02
N LYS A 145 -16.61 -10.27 16.94
CA LYS A 145 -16.33 -11.56 16.30
C LYS A 145 -14.88 -11.63 15.81
N PHE A 146 -14.42 -10.57 15.16
CA PHE A 146 -13.05 -10.46 14.67
C PHE A 146 -12.02 -10.50 15.81
N ASN A 147 -12.24 -9.74 16.88
CA ASN A 147 -11.34 -9.72 18.05
C ASN A 147 -11.29 -11.05 18.78
N LYS A 148 -12.40 -11.80 18.84
CA LYS A 148 -12.39 -13.15 19.40
C LYS A 148 -11.39 -14.05 18.66
N VAL A 149 -11.39 -14.03 17.33
CA VAL A 149 -10.43 -14.79 16.52
C VAL A 149 -8.99 -14.31 16.76
N LEU A 150 -8.78 -12.99 16.88
CA LEU A 150 -7.46 -12.43 17.17
C LEU A 150 -6.90 -12.88 18.54
N HIS A 151 -7.73 -12.86 19.58
CA HIS A 151 -7.32 -13.25 20.95
C HIS A 151 -7.12 -14.76 21.10
N GLU A 152 -7.85 -15.58 20.35
CA GLU A 152 -7.56 -17.02 20.26
C GLU A 152 -6.17 -17.32 19.69
N ASN A 153 -5.49 -16.31 19.10
CA ASN A 153 -4.15 -16.39 18.52
C ASN A 153 -4.00 -17.54 17.51
N LYS A 154 -5.13 -17.95 16.93
CA LYS A 154 -5.19 -18.92 15.84
C LYS A 154 -4.81 -18.20 14.56
N HIS A 155 -3.94 -18.83 13.81
CA HIS A 155 -3.49 -18.35 12.52
C HIS A 155 -3.40 -19.53 11.56
N VAL A 156 -3.61 -19.23 10.28
CA VAL A 156 -3.55 -20.20 9.20
C VAL A 156 -2.12 -20.69 9.06
N LYS A 157 -1.92 -22.01 9.12
CA LYS A 157 -0.60 -22.63 8.96
C LYS A 157 -0.39 -23.00 7.49
N SER A 158 0.86 -23.19 7.10
CA SER A 158 1.21 -23.57 5.73
C SER A 158 0.53 -24.84 5.23
N LYS A 159 0.24 -25.78 6.14
CA LYS A 159 -0.45 -27.04 5.83
C LYS A 159 -1.95 -26.87 5.57
N ASP A 160 -2.52 -25.75 5.99
CA ASP A 160 -3.95 -25.45 5.83
C ASP A 160 -4.20 -24.72 4.51
N LEU A 161 -3.14 -24.39 3.76
CA LEU A 161 -3.23 -23.69 2.48
C LEU A 161 -3.56 -24.64 1.32
N VAL A 162 -4.69 -24.38 0.68
CA VAL A 162 -5.16 -24.98 -0.57
C VAL A 162 -5.05 -23.95 -1.70
N LEU A 163 -4.56 -24.39 -2.87
CA LEU A 163 -4.46 -23.56 -4.08
C LEU A 163 -5.84 -23.01 -4.47
N GLY A 164 -5.91 -21.71 -4.72
CA GLY A 164 -7.15 -21.02 -5.05
C GLY A 164 -8.07 -20.74 -3.86
N GLY A 165 -7.75 -21.23 -2.66
CA GLY A 165 -8.51 -20.92 -1.45
C GLY A 165 -8.34 -19.46 -1.00
N THR A 166 -9.33 -18.96 -0.26
CA THR A 166 -9.42 -17.58 0.22
C THR A 166 -9.13 -17.50 1.72
N TYR A 167 -8.24 -16.59 2.10
CA TYR A 167 -7.77 -16.42 3.47
C TYR A 167 -7.85 -14.97 3.90
N LYS A 168 -8.21 -14.75 5.17
CA LYS A 168 -8.41 -13.42 5.74
C LYS A 168 -7.25 -12.99 6.61
N THR A 169 -6.81 -11.75 6.46
CA THR A 169 -5.72 -11.16 7.24
C THR A 169 -6.22 -10.49 8.52
N LYS A 170 -5.27 -10.14 9.41
CA LYS A 170 -5.49 -9.24 10.55
C LYS A 170 -5.96 -7.83 10.19
N ASP A 171 -5.87 -7.45 8.92
CA ASP A 171 -6.36 -6.17 8.42
C ASP A 171 -7.76 -6.30 7.82
N ASN A 172 -8.41 -7.46 7.98
CA ASN A 172 -9.71 -7.79 7.40
C ASN A 172 -9.70 -7.80 5.85
N ASP A 173 -8.53 -7.99 5.24
CA ASP A 173 -8.38 -8.21 3.78
C ASP A 173 -8.47 -9.70 3.44
N GLU A 174 -9.13 -10.01 2.34
CA GLU A 174 -9.16 -11.36 1.76
C GLU A 174 -8.13 -11.49 0.64
N TRP A 175 -7.44 -12.63 0.62
CA TRP A 175 -6.44 -12.96 -0.39
C TRP A 175 -6.55 -14.42 -0.82
N ILE A 176 -6.32 -14.66 -2.10
CA ILE A 176 -6.36 -15.98 -2.73
C ILE A 176 -4.95 -16.56 -2.76
N TYR A 177 -4.78 -17.80 -2.30
CA TYR A 177 -3.47 -18.46 -2.30
C TYR A 177 -3.11 -19.00 -3.69
N MET A 178 -2.02 -18.48 -4.26
CA MET A 178 -1.57 -18.83 -5.61
C MET A 178 -0.58 -19.99 -5.63
N GLY A 179 0.14 -20.20 -4.53
CA GLY A 179 1.15 -21.26 -4.41
C GLY A 179 2.44 -20.80 -3.76
N ARG A 180 3.47 -21.65 -3.83
CA ARG A 180 4.80 -21.38 -3.26
C ARG A 180 5.87 -21.49 -4.34
N PHE A 181 6.37 -20.35 -4.80
CA PHE A 181 7.27 -20.23 -5.94
C PHE A 181 8.50 -19.42 -5.59
N ASP A 182 9.53 -19.49 -6.43
CA ASP A 182 10.67 -18.58 -6.32
C ASP A 182 10.22 -17.16 -6.63
N TYR A 183 10.67 -16.21 -5.81
CA TYR A 183 10.36 -14.80 -5.98
C TYR A 183 11.55 -14.07 -6.59
N HIS A 184 11.33 -13.45 -7.74
CA HIS A 184 12.34 -12.68 -8.45
C HIS A 184 12.09 -11.18 -8.27
N THR A 185 13.15 -10.41 -8.04
CA THR A 185 13.10 -8.94 -7.93
C THR A 185 14.37 -8.34 -8.51
N THR A 186 14.36 -7.07 -8.85
CA THR A 186 15.58 -6.36 -9.22
C THR A 186 16.27 -5.75 -8.00
N LYS A 187 17.60 -5.66 -8.04
CA LYS A 187 18.43 -4.92 -7.09
C LYS A 187 19.25 -3.89 -7.85
N TYR A 188 19.19 -2.64 -7.41
CA TYR A 188 20.07 -1.60 -7.92
C TYR A 188 21.48 -1.78 -7.35
N ASN A 189 22.49 -1.83 -8.21
CA ASN A 189 23.89 -1.82 -7.85
C ASN A 189 24.45 -0.43 -8.18
N SER A 190 24.87 0.28 -7.14
CA SER A 190 25.53 1.57 -7.28
C SER A 190 26.88 1.41 -7.98
N PRO A 191 27.30 2.41 -8.78
CA PRO A 191 28.61 2.37 -9.40
C PRO A 191 29.73 2.40 -8.35
N GLU A 192 30.74 1.55 -8.50
CA GLU A 192 31.87 1.48 -7.57
C GLU A 192 32.92 2.55 -7.88
N LYS A 193 33.03 2.95 -9.15
CA LYS A 193 33.98 3.97 -9.62
C LYS A 193 33.27 5.21 -10.13
N LYS A 194 33.94 6.34 -9.94
CA LYS A 194 33.48 7.64 -10.44
C LYS A 194 33.55 7.67 -11.97
N GLY A 195 32.39 7.65 -12.63
CA GLY A 195 32.24 7.61 -14.09
C GLY A 195 31.45 6.41 -14.62
N GLU A 196 31.14 5.43 -13.76
CA GLU A 196 30.26 4.31 -14.10
C GLU A 196 28.80 4.65 -13.81
N SER A 197 27.88 4.05 -14.57
CA SER A 197 26.44 4.10 -14.30
C SER A 197 26.05 2.92 -13.43
N GLY A 198 25.15 3.14 -12.46
CA GLY A 198 24.55 2.03 -11.73
C GLY A 198 23.66 1.20 -12.64
N TYR A 199 23.45 -0.07 -12.27
CA TYR A 199 22.68 -1.01 -13.06
C TYR A 199 21.81 -1.89 -12.15
N TYR A 200 20.71 -2.39 -12.71
CA TYR A 200 19.85 -3.34 -12.01
C TYR A 200 20.28 -4.77 -12.35
N THR A 201 20.25 -5.65 -11.36
CA THR A 201 20.41 -7.09 -11.56
C THR A 201 19.20 -7.83 -11.02
N ASP A 202 18.79 -8.87 -11.72
CA ASP A 202 17.79 -9.79 -11.22
C ASP A 202 18.33 -10.59 -10.02
N VAL A 203 17.49 -10.73 -9.00
CA VAL A 203 17.80 -11.41 -7.75
C VAL A 203 16.66 -12.37 -7.43
N ASN A 204 16.98 -13.65 -7.35
CA ASN A 204 16.09 -14.66 -6.80
C ASN A 204 16.16 -14.58 -5.26
N LYS A 205 15.01 -14.31 -4.61
CA LYS A 205 14.85 -14.26 -3.14
C LYS A 205 14.46 -15.62 -2.54
N GLY A 206 14.39 -16.67 -3.36
CA GLY A 206 13.98 -18.02 -3.02
C GLY A 206 12.46 -18.16 -2.85
N LYS A 207 12.04 -19.30 -2.32
CA LYS A 207 10.62 -19.67 -2.22
C LYS A 207 9.80 -18.78 -1.28
N HIS A 208 8.80 -18.11 -1.82
CA HIS A 208 7.80 -17.31 -1.09
C HIS A 208 6.40 -17.87 -1.30
N TYR A 209 5.50 -17.61 -0.37
CA TYR A 209 4.06 -17.79 -0.55
C TYR A 209 3.53 -16.62 -1.37
N PHE A 210 2.82 -16.93 -2.46
CA PHE A 210 2.18 -15.96 -3.33
C PHE A 210 0.70 -15.95 -3.01
N PHE A 211 0.20 -14.76 -2.72
CA PHE A 211 -1.20 -14.46 -2.55
C PHE A 211 -1.60 -13.37 -3.53
N ALA A 212 -2.83 -13.43 -4.03
CA ALA A 212 -3.31 -12.45 -4.99
C ALA A 212 -4.74 -12.00 -4.70
N LYS A 213 -5.08 -10.80 -5.17
CA LYS A 213 -6.45 -10.30 -5.27
C LYS A 213 -6.57 -9.34 -6.44
N ASP A 214 -7.75 -9.26 -7.02
CA ASP A 214 -8.03 -8.26 -8.06
C ASP A 214 -8.08 -6.86 -7.45
N SER A 215 -7.49 -5.89 -8.15
CA SER A 215 -7.42 -4.50 -7.73
C SER A 215 -7.53 -3.57 -8.94
N LYS A 216 -7.64 -2.27 -8.68
CA LYS A 216 -7.69 -1.23 -9.71
C LYS A 216 -6.64 -0.17 -9.42
N ASP A 217 -5.94 0.28 -10.46
CA ASP A 217 -4.97 1.37 -10.34
C ASP A 217 -5.68 2.72 -10.17
N TYR A 218 -4.91 3.81 -10.05
CA TYR A 218 -5.46 5.16 -9.91
C TYR A 218 -6.30 5.62 -11.10
N GLN A 219 -6.18 4.96 -12.26
CA GLN A 219 -6.96 5.22 -13.48
C GLN A 219 -8.15 4.26 -13.62
N GLY A 220 -8.37 3.38 -12.64
CA GLY A 220 -9.45 2.39 -12.64
C GLY A 220 -9.17 1.14 -13.47
N LYS A 221 -7.96 0.98 -14.02
CA LYS A 221 -7.58 -0.19 -14.82
C LYS A 221 -7.38 -1.40 -13.89
N PRO A 222 -7.97 -2.57 -14.20
CA PRO A 222 -7.81 -3.76 -13.39
C PRO A 222 -6.37 -4.26 -13.44
N TYR A 223 -5.86 -4.73 -12.30
CA TYR A 223 -4.58 -5.42 -12.20
C TYR A 223 -4.61 -6.45 -11.06
N LEU A 224 -3.74 -7.44 -11.15
CA LEU A 224 -3.55 -8.43 -10.09
C LEU A 224 -2.60 -7.89 -9.02
N GLN A 225 -3.12 -7.64 -7.82
CA GLN A 225 -2.28 -7.25 -6.69
C GLN A 225 -1.66 -8.49 -6.05
N LEU A 226 -0.33 -8.47 -5.84
CA LEU A 226 0.40 -9.58 -5.23
C LEU A 226 0.87 -9.27 -3.81
N LEU A 227 0.65 -10.22 -2.91
CA LEU A 227 1.28 -10.30 -1.60
C LEU A 227 2.25 -11.49 -1.56
N LYS A 228 3.53 -11.19 -1.35
CA LYS A 228 4.62 -12.18 -1.31
C LYS A 228 5.17 -12.27 0.10
N LEU A 229 5.21 -13.48 0.66
CA LEU A 229 5.63 -13.72 2.04
C LEU A 229 6.69 -14.81 2.11
N LYS A 230 7.84 -14.54 2.75
CA LYS A 230 8.86 -15.58 2.98
C LYS A 230 8.37 -16.64 3.98
N SER A 231 7.64 -16.18 4.99
CA SER A 231 6.92 -16.98 5.99
C SER A 231 5.54 -16.38 6.21
N LEU A 232 4.54 -17.22 6.52
CA LEU A 232 3.17 -16.76 6.77
C LEU A 232 3.07 -15.93 8.05
N GLY A 233 3.88 -16.27 9.07
CA GLY A 233 3.81 -15.65 10.38
C GLY A 233 2.41 -15.79 10.98
N ASP A 234 1.92 -14.72 11.58
CA ASP A 234 0.58 -14.61 12.14
C ASP A 234 -0.32 -13.71 11.28
N LYS A 235 -0.01 -13.55 9.98
CA LYS A 235 -0.71 -12.58 9.11
C LYS A 235 -2.14 -12.99 8.76
N PHE A 236 -2.35 -14.28 8.47
CA PHE A 236 -3.65 -14.85 8.12
C PHE A 236 -4.27 -15.52 9.33
N ILE A 237 -5.50 -15.16 9.65
CA ILE A 237 -6.16 -15.58 10.90
C ILE A 237 -7.34 -16.52 10.65
N GLU A 238 -7.87 -16.54 9.43
CA GLU A 238 -9.09 -17.27 9.09
C GLU A 238 -9.00 -17.84 7.67
N VAL A 239 -9.55 -19.06 7.50
CA VAL A 239 -9.82 -19.69 6.20
C VAL A 239 -11.26 -19.34 5.84
N VAL A 240 -11.44 -18.48 4.83
CA VAL A 240 -12.77 -18.04 4.38
C VAL A 240 -13.39 -19.12 3.50
N SER A 241 -12.60 -19.65 2.57
CA SER A 241 -12.98 -20.79 1.74
C SER A 241 -11.75 -21.61 1.38
N SER A 242 -11.87 -22.94 1.48
CA SER A 242 -10.89 -23.88 0.94
C SER A 242 -11.15 -24.25 -0.52
N GLU A 243 -12.32 -23.88 -1.05
CA GLU A 243 -12.67 -24.13 -2.45
C GLU A 243 -11.93 -23.15 -3.36
N PRO A 244 -11.33 -23.62 -4.47
CA PRO A 244 -10.70 -22.74 -5.46
C PRO A 244 -11.71 -21.75 -6.03
N VAL A 245 -11.34 -20.47 -6.08
CA VAL A 245 -12.14 -19.44 -6.76
C VAL A 245 -12.29 -19.73 -8.25
N ASP A 246 -13.45 -19.41 -8.82
CA ASP A 246 -13.78 -19.69 -10.23
C ASP A 246 -12.77 -19.07 -11.22
N ASN A 247 -12.26 -17.87 -10.91
CA ASN A 247 -11.31 -17.15 -11.76
C ASN A 247 -9.84 -17.50 -11.47
N TYR A 248 -9.56 -18.56 -10.69
CA TYR A 248 -8.20 -18.93 -10.29
C TYR A 248 -7.27 -19.09 -11.50
N ALA A 249 -7.75 -19.75 -12.57
CA ALA A 249 -6.95 -19.96 -13.78
C ALA A 249 -6.53 -18.63 -14.44
N ALA A 250 -7.45 -17.66 -14.54
CA ALA A 250 -7.16 -16.35 -15.12
C ALA A 250 -6.20 -15.51 -14.24
N MET A 251 -6.36 -15.61 -12.91
CA MET A 251 -5.41 -14.99 -11.97
C MET A 251 -4.02 -15.63 -12.08
N PHE A 252 -3.96 -16.95 -12.23
CA PHE A 252 -2.70 -17.66 -12.36
C PHE A 252 -2.01 -17.33 -13.70
N GLU A 253 -2.76 -17.28 -14.81
CA GLU A 253 -2.24 -16.82 -16.09
C GLU A 253 -1.65 -15.41 -15.95
N SER A 254 -2.37 -14.48 -15.32
CA SER A 254 -1.87 -13.12 -15.07
C SER A 254 -0.57 -13.12 -14.26
N LEU A 255 -0.45 -13.98 -13.24
CA LEU A 255 0.77 -14.15 -12.45
C LEU A 255 1.95 -14.63 -13.32
N GLU A 256 1.72 -15.54 -14.28
CA GLU A 256 2.77 -16.05 -15.17
C GLU A 256 3.37 -14.97 -16.09
N HIS A 257 2.66 -13.85 -16.28
CA HIS A 257 3.12 -12.68 -17.04
C HIS A 257 3.89 -11.65 -16.17
N MET A 258 4.12 -11.92 -14.88
CA MET A 258 4.79 -10.98 -13.97
C MET A 258 6.26 -11.35 -13.71
N THR A 259 7.13 -10.33 -13.68
CA THR A 259 8.57 -10.47 -13.38
C THR A 259 8.84 -11.00 -11.96
N ASP A 260 7.88 -10.81 -11.04
CA ASP A 260 7.94 -11.33 -9.67
C ASP A 260 7.95 -12.87 -9.66
N TYR A 261 7.29 -13.50 -10.63
CA TYR A 261 7.13 -14.95 -10.75
C TYR A 261 8.19 -15.58 -11.66
N SER A 262 8.43 -15.00 -12.83
CA SER A 262 9.46 -15.42 -13.77
C SER A 262 10.27 -14.21 -14.19
N PRO A 263 11.61 -14.21 -14.06
CA PRO A 263 12.41 -13.05 -14.40
C PRO A 263 12.37 -12.77 -15.91
N TYR A 264 12.67 -11.53 -16.26
CA TYR A 264 12.83 -11.10 -17.64
C TYR A 264 14.03 -11.79 -18.28
N ASP A 265 13.89 -12.21 -19.54
CA ASP A 265 14.96 -12.84 -20.31
C ASP A 265 15.23 -12.06 -21.59
N LYS A 266 16.24 -11.18 -21.54
CA LYS A 266 16.69 -10.37 -22.67
C LYS A 266 17.07 -11.22 -23.90
N THR A 267 17.48 -12.47 -23.72
CA THR A 267 17.86 -13.33 -24.85
C THR A 267 16.67 -13.78 -25.68
N LYS A 268 15.45 -13.63 -25.15
CA LYS A 268 14.19 -13.99 -25.81
C LYS A 268 13.48 -12.80 -26.45
N ASP A 269 14.05 -11.61 -26.37
CA ASP A 269 13.45 -10.42 -26.97
C ASP A 269 13.28 -10.58 -28.47
N GLU A 270 12.09 -10.23 -28.93
CA GLU A 270 11.71 -10.32 -30.33
C GLU A 270 11.56 -8.91 -30.90
N TYR A 271 12.31 -8.64 -31.97
CA TYR A 271 12.24 -7.40 -32.72
C TYR A 271 11.41 -7.62 -33.97
N ILE A 272 10.24 -6.98 -34.01
CA ILE A 272 9.25 -7.14 -35.08
C ILE A 272 9.15 -5.83 -35.84
N GLU A 273 9.29 -5.90 -37.17
CA GLU A 273 9.12 -4.77 -38.07
C GLU A 273 7.65 -4.30 -38.04
N TYR A 274 7.43 -2.99 -37.96
CA TYR A 274 6.09 -2.45 -38.14
C TYR A 274 5.63 -2.69 -39.58
N THR A 275 4.34 -2.93 -39.77
CA THR A 275 3.72 -2.65 -41.06
C THR A 275 3.67 -1.13 -41.28
N LEU A 276 3.65 -0.68 -42.54
CA LEU A 276 3.54 0.75 -42.83
C LEU A 276 2.34 1.39 -42.11
N GLU A 277 1.19 0.71 -42.13
CA GLU A 277 -0.03 1.16 -41.45
C GLU A 277 0.14 1.23 -39.93
N SER A 278 0.68 0.19 -39.29
CA SER A 278 0.90 0.18 -37.83
C SER A 278 1.92 1.26 -37.41
N PHE A 279 2.97 1.46 -38.21
CA PHE A 279 3.94 2.53 -37.99
C PHE A 279 3.29 3.91 -38.05
N ILE A 280 2.53 4.21 -39.10
CA ILE A 280 1.82 5.49 -39.26
C ILE A 280 0.85 5.72 -38.09
N ASN A 281 0.07 4.69 -37.74
CA ASN A 281 -0.88 4.77 -36.64
C ASN A 281 -0.18 5.03 -35.30
N LYS A 282 0.94 4.36 -35.02
CA LYS A 282 1.74 4.62 -33.82
C LYS A 282 2.19 6.07 -33.78
N ILE A 283 2.87 6.57 -34.82
CA ILE A 283 3.42 7.92 -34.79
C ILE A 283 2.31 8.99 -34.66
N ASN A 284 1.17 8.79 -35.29
CA ASN A 284 0.06 9.74 -35.25
C ASN A 284 -0.74 9.69 -33.93
N SER A 285 -0.85 8.52 -33.30
CA SER A 285 -1.60 8.35 -32.04
C SER A 285 -0.75 8.61 -30.79
N SER A 286 0.57 8.44 -30.89
CA SER A 286 1.52 8.64 -29.79
C SER A 286 1.78 10.12 -29.49
N ASN A 287 1.86 10.44 -28.19
CA ASN A 287 2.44 11.70 -27.72
C ASN A 287 3.94 11.78 -28.05
N TYR A 288 4.54 12.96 -27.88
CA TYR A 288 5.95 13.20 -28.20
C TYR A 288 6.94 12.20 -27.57
N TRP A 289 6.65 11.70 -26.37
CA TRP A 289 7.52 10.80 -25.62
C TRP A 289 7.38 9.33 -26.03
N ASP A 290 6.27 8.96 -26.67
CA ASP A 290 5.94 7.59 -27.07
C ASP A 290 6.38 7.22 -28.51
N ARG A 291 7.01 8.16 -29.23
CA ARG A 291 7.46 7.99 -30.63
C ARG A 291 8.87 7.41 -30.74
N ILE A 292 9.15 6.39 -29.94
CA ILE A 292 10.44 5.68 -29.93
C ILE A 292 10.29 4.38 -30.72
N VAL A 293 11.22 4.14 -31.65
CA VAL A 293 11.30 2.92 -32.45
C VAL A 293 12.72 2.36 -32.45
N TYR A 294 12.86 1.08 -32.75
CA TYR A 294 14.16 0.45 -32.96
C TYR A 294 14.51 0.49 -34.44
N LEU A 295 15.71 0.97 -34.79
CA LEU A 295 16.18 0.99 -36.19
C LEU A 295 16.94 -0.29 -36.55
N ASN A 296 17.41 -1.04 -35.56
CA ASN A 296 18.10 -2.31 -35.70
C ASN A 296 17.70 -3.26 -34.57
N LYS A 297 18.13 -4.53 -34.65
CA LYS A 297 17.93 -5.55 -33.61
C LYS A 297 18.88 -5.37 -32.41
N ASN A 298 18.98 -4.14 -31.92
CA ASN A 298 19.86 -3.74 -30.82
C ASN A 298 19.12 -2.79 -29.88
N GLU A 299 19.20 -3.06 -28.57
CA GLU A 299 18.52 -2.24 -27.55
C GLU A 299 19.01 -0.80 -27.48
N ASP A 300 20.28 -0.57 -27.84
CA ASP A 300 20.93 0.74 -27.74
C ASP A 300 20.69 1.62 -28.99
N GLU A 301 20.07 1.08 -30.04
CA GLU A 301 19.84 1.74 -31.32
C GLU A 301 18.36 2.12 -31.51
N THR A 302 17.84 2.85 -30.53
CA THR A 302 16.53 3.48 -30.63
C THR A 302 16.61 4.83 -31.32
N ALA A 303 15.59 5.16 -32.10
CA ALA A 303 15.39 6.50 -32.64
C ALA A 303 14.04 7.08 -32.22
N LYS A 304 14.01 8.40 -32.09
CA LYS A 304 12.82 9.20 -31.85
C LYS A 304 12.32 9.76 -33.19
N ILE A 305 11.04 9.66 -33.44
CA ILE A 305 10.40 10.23 -34.64
C ILE A 305 9.70 11.54 -34.28
N LYS A 306 10.20 12.66 -34.81
CA LYS A 306 9.70 14.01 -34.51
C LYS A 306 9.03 14.62 -35.73
N VAL A 307 7.90 15.32 -35.53
CA VAL A 307 7.25 16.11 -36.60
C VAL A 307 7.95 17.46 -36.70
N ASN A 308 8.36 17.85 -37.92
CA ASN A 308 9.11 19.09 -38.16
C ASN A 308 8.22 20.30 -38.39
N ASN A 309 7.09 20.13 -39.07
CA ASN A 309 6.15 21.22 -39.32
C ASN A 309 4.71 20.68 -39.48
N LYS A 310 3.71 21.45 -39.03
CA LYS A 310 2.29 21.03 -39.14
C LYS A 310 1.76 21.14 -40.57
N ASP A 311 2.36 21.98 -41.40
CA ASP A 311 1.84 22.34 -42.72
C ASP A 311 2.43 21.50 -43.87
N ASN A 312 3.64 20.96 -43.70
CA ASN A 312 4.28 20.00 -44.60
C ASN A 312 4.69 18.79 -43.76
N ILE A 313 3.98 17.67 -43.90
CA ILE A 313 4.06 16.45 -43.10
C ILE A 313 5.42 15.76 -43.28
N LEU A 314 6.47 16.36 -42.73
CA LEU A 314 7.84 15.83 -42.69
C LEU A 314 8.21 15.47 -41.26
N TYR A 315 8.94 14.36 -41.15
CA TYR A 315 9.37 13.77 -39.90
C TYR A 315 10.90 13.65 -39.88
N SER A 316 11.50 13.95 -38.73
CA SER A 316 12.92 13.68 -38.46
C SER A 316 13.08 12.39 -37.68
N VAL A 317 14.03 11.56 -38.12
CA VAL A 317 14.56 10.43 -37.35
C VAL A 317 15.74 10.95 -36.52
N ILE A 318 15.60 10.90 -35.20
CA ILE A 318 16.56 11.46 -34.25
C ILE A 318 17.15 10.34 -33.41
N VAL A 319 18.48 10.21 -33.44
CA VAL A 319 19.22 9.32 -32.53
C VAL A 319 19.98 10.15 -31.50
N GLN A 320 20.27 9.56 -30.35
CA GLN A 320 21.03 10.24 -29.30
C GLN A 320 22.49 9.83 -29.37
N GLU A 321 23.38 10.80 -29.55
CA GLU A 321 24.82 10.58 -29.51
C GLU A 321 25.40 11.07 -28.18
N ARG A 322 26.27 10.26 -27.60
CA ARG A 322 26.99 10.60 -26.37
C ARG A 322 28.08 11.62 -26.70
N VAL A 323 27.96 12.83 -26.18
CA VAL A 323 28.96 13.90 -26.34
C VAL A 323 29.60 14.24 -25.00
N THR A 324 30.85 14.70 -25.04
CA THR A 324 31.56 15.18 -23.85
C THR A 324 30.96 16.51 -23.39
N ASP A 325 30.49 16.58 -22.14
CA ASP A 325 29.95 17.82 -21.58
C ASP A 325 31.09 18.72 -21.07
N ARG A 326 31.09 20.00 -21.45
CA ARG A 326 32.10 20.98 -21.05
C ARG A 326 31.80 21.64 -19.69
N TRP A 327 30.57 21.55 -19.19
CA TRP A 327 30.13 22.26 -17.97
C TRP A 327 30.12 21.40 -16.71
N PHE A 328 30.11 20.08 -16.86
CA PHE A 328 30.35 19.14 -15.78
C PHE A 328 31.76 18.59 -15.92
N SER A 329 32.61 18.83 -14.92
CA SER A 329 34.02 18.43 -14.92
C SER A 329 34.26 16.91 -15.12
N ARG A 330 33.20 16.07 -15.14
CA ARG A 330 33.22 14.60 -15.32
C ARG A 330 31.91 14.02 -15.94
N GLY A 331 31.26 14.72 -16.88
CA GLY A 331 29.99 14.27 -17.48
C GLY A 331 30.04 14.02 -18.99
N TYR A 332 29.21 13.11 -19.48
CA TYR A 332 28.78 13.08 -20.88
C TYR A 332 27.32 13.52 -20.92
N SER A 333 26.94 14.27 -21.94
CA SER A 333 25.55 14.55 -22.25
C SER A 333 25.13 13.79 -23.51
N TYR A 334 23.83 13.64 -23.71
CA TYR A 334 23.28 13.10 -24.95
C TYR A 334 22.83 14.28 -25.81
N GLN A 335 23.30 14.34 -27.04
CA GLN A 335 22.82 15.29 -28.03
C GLN A 335 21.96 14.56 -29.06
N ASP A 336 20.82 15.16 -29.36
CA ASP A 336 19.93 14.70 -30.41
C ASP A 336 20.56 15.01 -31.77
N LYS A 337 20.70 13.99 -32.61
CA LYS A 337 21.20 14.10 -33.98
C LYS A 337 20.14 13.60 -34.94
N THR A 338 19.70 14.49 -35.83
CA THR A 338 18.85 14.11 -36.96
C THR A 338 19.69 13.33 -37.97
N ILE A 339 19.28 12.10 -38.27
CA ILE A 339 19.94 11.25 -39.27
C ILE A 339 19.19 11.18 -40.58
N PHE A 340 17.90 11.53 -40.58
CA PHE A 340 17.04 11.54 -41.76
C PHE A 340 15.86 12.49 -41.57
N GLU A 341 15.41 13.09 -42.67
CA GLU A 341 14.17 13.85 -42.75
C GLU A 341 13.37 13.42 -43.98
N GLY A 342 12.10 13.07 -43.79
CA GLY A 342 11.23 12.62 -44.88
C GLY A 342 9.82 12.30 -44.41
N THR A 343 9.04 11.70 -45.30
CA THR A 343 7.71 11.15 -45.01
C THR A 343 7.80 9.87 -44.19
N LEU A 344 6.68 9.42 -43.58
CA LEU A 344 6.69 8.16 -42.81
C LEU A 344 6.90 6.94 -43.71
N GLU A 345 6.46 7.02 -44.96
CA GLU A 345 6.67 6.02 -46.00
C GLU A 345 8.15 5.87 -46.33
N GLU A 346 8.85 6.98 -46.51
CA GLU A 346 10.30 6.98 -46.76
C GLU A 346 11.07 6.44 -45.55
N ILE A 347 10.70 6.87 -44.33
CA ILE A 347 11.31 6.35 -43.09
C ILE A 347 11.08 4.85 -42.96
N HIS A 348 9.86 4.37 -43.23
CA HIS A 348 9.50 2.96 -43.13
C HIS A 348 10.28 2.12 -44.13
N SER A 349 10.39 2.59 -45.38
CA SER A 349 11.11 1.91 -46.45
C SER A 349 12.62 1.83 -46.18
N GLU A 350 13.22 2.92 -45.70
CA GLU A 350 14.67 3.01 -45.49
C GLU A 350 15.12 2.28 -44.22
N TYR A 351 14.42 2.49 -43.11
CA TYR A 351 14.88 2.05 -41.78
C TYR A 351 14.15 0.84 -41.23
N LYS A 352 13.03 0.42 -41.82
CA LYS A 352 12.21 -0.72 -41.35
C LYS A 352 12.02 -0.71 -39.83
N PRO A 353 11.40 0.36 -39.28
CA PRO A 353 11.32 0.55 -37.84
C PRO A 353 10.68 -0.67 -37.16
N MET A 354 11.19 -1.02 -35.99
CA MET A 354 10.78 -2.19 -35.23
C MET A 354 10.25 -1.81 -33.84
N TYR A 355 9.45 -2.70 -33.27
CA TYR A 355 9.14 -2.74 -31.85
C TYR A 355 9.71 -3.99 -31.19
N ARG A 356 9.80 -3.94 -29.86
CA ARG A 356 10.41 -4.99 -29.06
C ARG A 356 9.38 -5.62 -28.14
N ASN A 357 9.08 -6.89 -28.36
CA ASN A 357 8.35 -7.71 -27.43
C ASN A 357 9.33 -8.32 -26.43
N LYS A 358 9.07 -8.10 -25.13
CA LYS A 358 9.89 -8.64 -24.05
C LYS A 358 9.25 -9.89 -23.48
N TYR A 359 10.05 -10.94 -23.31
CA TYR A 359 9.58 -12.21 -22.80
C TYR A 359 10.26 -12.56 -21.47
N LEU A 360 9.57 -13.36 -20.67
CA LEU A 360 10.08 -13.92 -19.43
C LEU A 360 10.78 -15.26 -19.69
N VAL A 361 11.54 -15.75 -18.71
CA VAL A 361 12.18 -17.07 -18.76
C VAL A 361 11.18 -18.20 -19.03
N ASN A 362 9.95 -18.13 -18.51
CA ASN A 362 8.89 -19.09 -18.79
C ASN A 362 8.28 -18.98 -20.21
N GLY A 363 8.75 -18.04 -21.05
CA GLY A 363 8.29 -17.82 -22.42
C GLY A 363 7.03 -16.96 -22.55
N LYS A 364 6.47 -16.46 -21.44
CA LYS A 364 5.31 -15.57 -21.46
C LYS A 364 5.72 -14.15 -21.84
N LEU A 365 4.83 -13.46 -22.56
CA LEU A 365 5.02 -12.07 -22.97
C LEU A 365 4.89 -11.13 -21.78
N TYR A 366 5.97 -10.45 -21.39
CA TYR A 366 5.96 -9.50 -20.28
C TYR A 366 5.48 -8.12 -20.69
N GLN A 367 6.00 -7.63 -21.82
CA GLN A 367 5.70 -6.30 -22.33
C GLN A 367 5.59 -6.38 -23.85
N LYS A 368 4.42 -6.02 -24.36
CA LYS A 368 4.22 -5.82 -25.80
C LYS A 368 4.82 -4.46 -26.19
N GLY A 369 5.57 -4.42 -27.28
CA GLY A 369 6.24 -3.20 -27.74
C GLY A 369 5.42 -2.32 -28.70
N GLU A 370 4.40 -2.90 -29.35
CA GLU A 370 3.58 -2.25 -30.38
C GLU A 370 2.78 -1.05 -29.85
#